data_AF-A0A2Z6G9L7-F1
#
_entry.id   AF-A0A2Z6G9L7-F1
#
_cell.length_a   1.000
_cell.length_b   1.000
_cell.length_c   1.000
_cell.angle_alpha   90.00
_cell.angle_beta   90.00
_cell.angle_gamma   90.00
#
_symmetry.space_group_name_H-M   'P 1'
#
loop_
_entity.id
_entity.type
_entity.pdbx_description
1 polymer ?
#
loop_
_entity_poly.entity_id
_entity_poly.type
_entity_poly.pdbx_seq_one_letter_code
_entity_poly.pdbx_strand_id
1 'polypeptide(L)'
;MPTIQPENIAPSPSKTGLPTQQLLFQSAYSEIENALDSRQFAEAIALSETVMSYYLAARKASLQSQDASRIRLTCIGALVFELSGIKLHGVRETNKIALSLYLKVMDWSEEKNRLLHELLTANDSAPWSERYANLEDVATRGAALVADLLVIQADEWSANGSLFDAPIPNTNATATSSIETV
;
A
#
# COMPACT_ATOMS: atom_id res chain seq x y z
N MET A 1 23.09 -41.93 -21.86
CA MET A 1 21.77 -41.55 -21.32
C MET A 1 21.67 -40.03 -21.41
N PRO A 2 20.61 -39.46 -22.03
CA PRO A 2 20.47 -38.02 -22.12
C PRO A 2 19.99 -37.42 -20.80
N THR A 3 20.63 -36.31 -20.42
CA THR A 3 20.36 -35.48 -19.24
C THR A 3 19.02 -34.77 -19.39
N ILE A 4 18.08 -35.03 -18.49
CA ILE A 4 16.83 -34.26 -18.38
C ILE A 4 17.18 -32.96 -17.64
N GLN A 5 17.11 -31.82 -18.32
CA GLN A 5 17.13 -30.51 -17.66
C GLN A 5 15.77 -30.26 -16.99
N PRO A 6 15.70 -29.63 -15.80
CA PRO A 6 14.42 -29.29 -15.20
C PRO A 6 13.77 -28.20 -16.05
N GLU A 7 12.64 -28.55 -16.66
CA GLU A 7 11.78 -27.59 -17.33
C GLU A 7 11.40 -26.49 -16.34
N ASN A 8 11.72 -25.26 -16.73
CA ASN A 8 11.30 -24.04 -16.08
C ASN A 8 9.77 -23.96 -16.18
N ILE A 9 9.07 -24.49 -15.17
CA ILE A 9 7.62 -24.37 -15.06
C ILE A 9 7.33 -22.91 -14.70
N ALA A 10 7.29 -22.05 -15.72
CA ALA A 10 6.55 -20.80 -15.63
C ALA A 10 5.10 -21.18 -15.27
N PRO A 11 4.51 -20.62 -14.21
CA PRO A 11 3.13 -20.94 -13.87
C PRO A 11 2.23 -20.48 -15.02
N SER A 12 1.61 -21.46 -15.69
CA SER A 12 0.56 -21.25 -16.67
C SER A 12 -0.58 -20.45 -16.03
N PRO A 13 -1.13 -19.40 -16.69
CA PRO A 13 -2.21 -18.60 -16.13
C PRO A 13 -3.50 -19.43 -16.13
N SER A 14 -3.74 -20.14 -15.03
CA SER A 14 -5.02 -20.76 -14.73
C SER A 14 -6.06 -19.65 -14.52
N LYS A 15 -7.17 -19.72 -15.27
CA LYS A 15 -8.25 -18.73 -15.34
C LYS A 15 -9.13 -18.61 -14.08
N THR A 16 -8.62 -18.93 -12.89
CA THR A 16 -9.33 -18.81 -11.61
C THR A 16 -8.34 -18.53 -10.47
N GLY A 17 -7.45 -17.56 -10.66
CA GLY A 17 -6.56 -17.03 -9.62
C GLY A 17 -7.10 -15.69 -9.11
N LEU A 18 -6.97 -15.44 -7.81
CA LEU A 18 -7.12 -14.10 -7.24
C LEU A 18 -6.25 -13.12 -8.06
N PRO A 19 -6.72 -11.88 -8.36
CA PRO A 19 -5.90 -10.88 -9.05
C PRO A 19 -4.53 -10.77 -8.38
N THR A 20 -3.44 -10.67 -9.14
CA THR A 20 -2.06 -10.65 -8.58
C THR A 20 -1.89 -9.58 -7.49
N GLN A 21 -2.59 -8.45 -7.60
CA GLN A 21 -2.61 -7.42 -6.58
C GLN A 21 -3.26 -7.86 -5.26
N GLN A 22 -4.31 -8.70 -5.30
CA GLN A 22 -4.95 -9.22 -4.09
C GLN A 22 -3.99 -10.06 -3.27
N LEU A 23 -3.25 -10.93 -3.96
CA LEU A 23 -2.25 -11.79 -3.34
C LEU A 23 -1.12 -10.98 -2.73
N LEU A 24 -0.66 -9.93 -3.43
CA LEU A 24 0.34 -9.01 -2.91
C LEU A 24 -0.13 -8.30 -1.63
N PHE A 25 -1.38 -7.82 -1.61
CA PHE A 25 -1.92 -7.17 -0.43
C PHE A 25 -2.16 -8.12 0.75
N GLN A 26 -2.65 -9.33 0.49
CA GLN A 26 -2.80 -10.35 1.52
C GLN A 26 -1.45 -10.74 2.11
N SER A 27 -0.43 -10.94 1.26
CA SER A 27 0.93 -11.21 1.71
C SER A 27 1.49 -10.06 2.54
N ALA A 28 1.30 -8.81 2.10
CA ALA A 28 1.75 -7.64 2.86
C ALA A 28 1.04 -7.52 4.21
N TYR A 29 -0.25 -7.87 4.27
CA TYR A 29 -1.00 -7.89 5.53
C TYR A 29 -0.47 -8.96 6.50
N SER A 30 -0.15 -10.17 6.03
CA SER A 30 0.53 -11.18 6.85
C SER A 30 1.87 -10.70 7.39
N GLU A 31 2.66 -9.97 6.59
CA GLU A 31 3.93 -9.41 7.07
C GLU A 31 3.72 -8.32 8.13
N ILE A 32 2.65 -7.52 8.03
CA ILE A 32 2.28 -6.55 9.08
C ILE A 32 1.97 -7.28 10.39
N GLU A 33 1.19 -8.35 10.34
CA GLU A 33 0.86 -9.17 11.52
C GLU A 33 2.11 -9.79 12.15
N ASN A 34 3.00 -10.35 11.33
CA ASN A 34 4.29 -10.90 11.78
C ASN A 34 5.17 -9.84 12.46
N ALA A 35 5.21 -8.62 11.90
CA ALA A 35 5.96 -7.51 12.47
C ALA A 35 5.37 -7.08 13.82
N LEU A 36 4.03 -7.05 13.97
CA LEU A 36 3.38 -6.77 15.25
C LEU A 36 3.70 -7.84 16.31
N ASP A 37 3.58 -9.12 15.96
CA ASP A 37 3.91 -10.23 16.86
C ASP A 37 5.37 -10.20 17.31
N SER A 38 6.26 -9.79 16.41
CA SER A 38 7.69 -9.62 16.68
C SER A 38 8.04 -8.30 17.37
N ARG A 39 7.03 -7.47 17.71
CA ARG A 39 7.18 -6.13 18.31
C ARG A 39 8.04 -5.18 17.46
N GLN A 40 8.03 -5.34 16.15
CA GLN A 40 8.71 -4.48 15.18
C GLN A 40 7.75 -3.38 14.71
N PHE A 41 7.32 -2.51 15.64
CA PHE A 41 6.25 -1.52 15.39
C PHE A 41 6.55 -0.55 14.25
N ALA A 42 7.81 -0.11 14.10
CA ALA A 42 8.21 0.76 13.00
C ALA A 42 8.07 0.08 11.62
N GLU A 43 8.36 -1.23 11.54
CA GLU A 43 8.19 -2.04 10.33
C GLU A 43 6.71 -2.19 10.00
N ALA A 44 5.89 -2.57 11.00
CA ALA A 44 4.45 -2.67 10.85
C ALA A 44 3.81 -1.36 10.36
N ILE A 45 4.27 -0.21 10.88
CA ILE A 45 3.85 1.12 10.42
C ILE A 45 4.25 1.38 8.96
N ALA A 46 5.50 1.08 8.59
CA ALA A 46 6.00 1.32 7.23
C ALA A 46 5.28 0.46 6.18
N LEU A 47 5.05 -0.82 6.50
CA LEU A 47 4.27 -1.73 5.66
C LEU A 47 2.81 -1.27 5.54
N SER A 48 2.19 -0.88 6.66
CA SER A 48 0.83 -0.34 6.68
C SER A 48 0.70 0.92 5.80
N GLU A 49 1.62 1.88 5.95
CA GLU A 49 1.64 3.10 5.13
C GLU A 49 1.81 2.79 3.64
N THR A 50 2.68 1.82 3.30
CA THR A 50 2.91 1.40 1.91
C THR A 50 1.64 0.82 1.29
N VAL A 51 0.98 -0.11 1.99
CA VAL A 51 -0.26 -0.74 1.53
C VAL A 51 -1.37 0.30 1.36
N MET A 52 -1.60 1.15 2.36
CA MET A 52 -2.61 2.20 2.29
C MET A 52 -2.34 3.19 1.15
N SER A 53 -1.09 3.64 0.99
CA SER A 53 -0.71 4.59 -0.06
C SER A 53 -0.93 4.01 -1.45
N TYR A 54 -0.55 2.75 -1.66
CA TYR A 54 -0.82 2.07 -2.92
C TYR A 54 -2.31 1.93 -3.16
N TYR A 55 -3.07 1.46 -2.18
CA TYR A 55 -4.52 1.27 -2.33
C TYR A 55 -5.21 2.58 -2.70
N LEU A 56 -4.94 3.67 -1.99
CA LEU A 56 -5.53 4.98 -2.27
C LEU A 56 -5.11 5.50 -3.65
N ALA A 57 -3.86 5.33 -4.05
CA ALA A 57 -3.38 5.73 -5.37
C ALA A 57 -4.03 4.91 -6.50
N ALA A 58 -4.19 3.60 -6.31
CA ALA A 58 -4.88 2.71 -7.23
C ALA A 58 -6.36 3.08 -7.35
N ARG A 59 -7.03 3.39 -6.23
CA ARG A 59 -8.41 3.85 -6.22
C ARG A 59 -8.59 5.18 -6.96
N LYS A 60 -7.69 6.14 -6.73
CA LYS A 60 -7.71 7.41 -7.45
C LYS A 60 -7.58 7.17 -8.97
N ALA A 61 -6.64 6.31 -9.38
CA ALA A 61 -6.43 5.98 -10.78
C ALA A 61 -7.67 5.30 -11.40
N SER A 62 -8.33 4.38 -10.68
CA SER A 62 -9.52 3.69 -11.20
C SER A 62 -10.71 4.62 -11.40
N LEU A 63 -10.81 5.67 -10.59
CA LEU A 63 -11.85 6.70 -10.71
C LEU A 63 -11.53 7.76 -11.78
N GLN A 64 -10.29 7.80 -12.31
CA GLN A 64 -9.89 8.67 -13.42
C GLN A 64 -9.65 7.88 -14.70
N SER A 65 -10.60 7.95 -15.63
CA SER A 65 -10.49 7.29 -16.94
C SER A 65 -9.26 7.71 -17.77
N GLN A 66 -8.68 8.90 -17.53
CA GLN A 66 -7.48 9.38 -18.23
C GLN A 66 -6.15 8.91 -17.59
N ASP A 67 -6.16 8.49 -16.32
CA ASP A 67 -4.96 8.10 -15.55
C ASP A 67 -5.02 6.63 -15.07
N ALA A 68 -5.96 5.83 -15.59
CA ALA A 68 -6.19 4.44 -15.18
C ALA A 68 -4.95 3.52 -15.26
N SER A 69 -3.95 3.87 -16.08
CA SER A 69 -2.69 3.12 -16.22
C SER A 69 -1.51 3.70 -15.43
N ARG A 70 -1.71 4.78 -14.64
CA ARG A 70 -0.64 5.50 -13.94
C ARG A 70 -0.95 5.65 -12.45
N ILE A 71 -0.58 4.64 -11.67
CA ILE A 71 -0.57 4.75 -10.21
C ILE A 71 0.57 5.70 -9.81
N ARG A 72 0.24 6.87 -9.27
CA ARG A 72 1.22 7.81 -8.72
C ARG A 72 1.16 7.78 -7.21
N LEU A 73 2.19 7.18 -6.61
CA LEU A 73 2.36 7.22 -5.17
C LEU A 73 2.69 8.64 -4.73
N THR A 74 1.89 9.16 -3.82
CA THR A 74 2.11 10.44 -3.13
C THR A 74 1.81 10.22 -1.66
N CYS A 75 1.99 11.24 -0.81
CA CYS A 75 1.68 11.10 0.61
C CYS A 75 0.19 10.81 0.82
N ILE A 76 -0.12 10.02 1.86
CA ILE A 76 -1.50 9.64 2.22
C ILE A 76 -2.43 10.85 2.25
N GLY A 77 -2.03 11.94 2.91
CA GLY A 77 -2.86 13.15 3.00
C GLY A 77 -3.24 13.73 1.64
N ALA A 78 -2.33 13.77 0.67
CA ALA A 78 -2.64 14.25 -0.68
C ALA A 78 -3.66 13.34 -1.39
N LEU A 79 -3.49 12.02 -1.26
CA LEU A 79 -4.41 11.04 -1.84
C LEU A 79 -5.81 11.17 -1.23
N VAL A 80 -5.92 11.29 0.10
CA VAL A 80 -7.20 11.44 0.80
C VAL A 80 -7.88 12.76 0.44
N PHE A 81 -7.15 13.88 0.35
CA PHE A 81 -7.73 15.17 -0.06
C PHE A 81 -8.29 15.14 -1.49
N GLU A 82 -7.65 14.40 -2.37
CA GLU A 82 -8.10 14.26 -3.75
C GLU A 82 -9.33 13.35 -3.85
N LEU A 83 -9.31 12.21 -3.16
CA LEU A 83 -10.43 11.25 -3.10
C LEU A 83 -11.67 11.81 -2.40
N SER A 84 -11.48 12.68 -1.39
CA SER A 84 -12.58 13.35 -0.69
C SER A 84 -13.23 14.47 -1.49
N GLY A 85 -12.63 14.89 -2.61
CA GLY A 85 -13.14 15.99 -3.43
C GLY A 85 -12.96 17.37 -2.79
N ILE A 86 -12.09 17.50 -1.79
CA ILE A 86 -11.76 18.79 -1.16
C ILE A 86 -10.96 19.68 -2.14
N LYS A 87 -10.16 19.10 -3.04
CA LYS A 87 -9.55 19.83 -4.16
C LYS A 87 -10.56 20.03 -5.30
N LEU A 88 -10.60 21.24 -5.87
CA LEU A 88 -11.50 21.65 -6.97
C LEU A 88 -11.39 20.81 -8.27
N HIS A 89 -10.28 20.06 -8.44
CA HIS A 89 -10.04 19.14 -9.55
C HIS A 89 -9.83 17.70 -9.09
N GLY A 90 -10.25 17.38 -7.86
CA GLY A 90 -10.14 16.07 -7.26
C GLY A 90 -11.12 15.06 -7.84
N VAL A 91 -10.77 13.79 -7.69
CA VAL A 91 -11.58 12.65 -8.11
C VAL A 91 -12.46 12.29 -6.95
N ARG A 92 -13.75 12.56 -7.04
CA ARG A 92 -14.62 12.41 -5.89
C ARG A 92 -15.05 10.96 -5.72
N GLU A 93 -14.62 10.34 -4.63
CA GLU A 93 -15.20 9.09 -4.14
C GLU A 93 -16.68 9.32 -3.78
N THR A 94 -17.54 8.45 -4.28
CA THR A 94 -18.99 8.51 -4.04
C THR A 94 -19.45 7.50 -2.99
N ASN A 95 -18.65 6.45 -2.75
CA ASN A 95 -18.87 5.49 -1.69
C ASN A 95 -18.56 6.13 -0.32
N LYS A 96 -19.62 6.40 0.46
CA LYS A 96 -19.50 7.01 1.80
C LYS A 96 -18.72 6.16 2.80
N ILE A 97 -18.77 4.83 2.67
CA ILE A 97 -18.05 3.91 3.57
C ILE A 97 -16.56 4.02 3.29
N ALA A 98 -16.17 3.95 2.01
CA ALA A 98 -14.79 4.12 1.58
C ALA A 98 -14.25 5.50 1.98
N LEU A 99 -15.01 6.57 1.73
CA LEU A 99 -14.62 7.92 2.13
C LEU A 99 -14.41 8.05 3.65
N SER A 100 -15.30 7.47 4.46
CA SER A 100 -15.13 7.47 5.92
C SER A 100 -13.85 6.75 6.35
N LEU A 101 -13.48 5.67 5.67
CA LEU A 101 -12.25 4.94 5.95
C LEU A 101 -11.01 5.77 5.55
N TYR A 102 -11.06 6.48 4.42
CA TYR A 102 -9.94 7.33 3.97
C TYR A 102 -9.65 8.47 4.95
N LEU A 103 -10.68 9.04 5.57
CA LEU A 103 -10.51 10.05 6.62
C LEU A 103 -9.84 9.46 7.87
N LYS A 104 -10.21 8.25 8.29
CA LYS A 104 -9.51 7.56 9.40
C LYS A 104 -8.04 7.27 9.07
N VAL A 105 -7.74 6.93 7.81
CA VAL A 105 -6.37 6.75 7.33
C VAL A 105 -5.58 8.06 7.39
N MET A 106 -6.21 9.20 7.09
CA MET A 106 -5.60 10.53 7.27
C MET A 106 -5.32 10.83 8.74
N ASP A 107 -6.30 10.65 9.64
CA ASP A 107 -6.13 10.85 11.08
C ASP A 107 -4.99 9.97 11.64
N TRP A 108 -4.94 8.71 11.19
CA TRP A 108 -3.86 7.79 11.53
C TRP A 108 -2.49 8.29 11.04
N SER A 109 -2.41 8.79 9.79
CA SER A 109 -1.17 9.29 9.20
C SER A 109 -0.62 10.51 9.94
N GLU A 110 -1.48 11.42 10.37
CA GLU A 110 -1.10 12.59 11.17
C GLU A 110 -0.54 12.18 12.54
N GLU A 111 -1.24 11.29 13.24
CA GLU A 111 -0.80 10.77 14.53
C GLU A 111 0.52 9.98 14.43
N LYS A 112 0.64 9.13 13.40
CA LYS A 112 1.87 8.41 13.08
C LYS A 112 3.04 9.38 12.88
N ASN A 113 2.85 10.45 12.11
CA ASN A 113 3.90 11.45 11.88
C ASN A 113 4.28 12.19 13.18
N ARG A 114 3.31 12.51 14.04
CA ARG A 114 3.56 13.10 15.37
C ARG A 114 4.45 12.18 16.22
N LEU A 115 4.07 10.91 16.35
CA LEU A 115 4.81 9.93 17.15
C LEU A 115 6.21 9.63 16.62
N LEU A 116 6.36 9.48 15.29
CA LEU A 116 7.66 9.30 14.67
C LEU A 116 8.56 10.53 14.83
N HIS A 117 7.99 11.73 14.73
CA HIS A 117 8.72 12.95 15.01
C HIS A 117 9.19 13.00 16.47
N GLU A 118 8.31 12.70 17.43
CA GLU A 118 8.66 12.63 18.86
C GLU A 118 9.77 11.60 19.14
N LEU A 119 9.75 10.45 18.47
CA LEU A 119 10.83 9.46 18.56
C LEU A 119 12.19 10.05 18.14
N LEU A 120 12.20 10.91 17.12
CA LEU A 120 13.40 11.52 16.54
C LEU A 120 13.83 12.83 17.24
N THR A 121 12.91 13.53 17.91
CA THR A 121 13.18 14.88 18.47
C THR A 121 13.18 14.97 19.99
N ALA A 122 12.87 13.89 20.72
CA ALA A 122 12.75 13.97 22.18
C ALA A 122 14.10 14.16 22.89
N ASN A 123 14.13 15.19 23.75
CA ASN A 123 15.12 15.42 24.82
C ASN A 123 15.25 14.15 25.69
N ASP A 124 16.49 13.75 26.00
CA ASP A 124 17.02 12.48 26.56
C ASP A 124 16.37 11.86 27.82
N SER A 125 15.17 12.27 28.23
CA SER A 125 14.56 11.88 29.50
C SER A 125 13.94 10.47 29.55
N ALA A 126 13.52 9.89 28.42
CA ALA A 126 12.87 8.59 28.37
C ALA A 126 13.75 7.51 27.69
N PRO A 127 13.85 6.29 28.27
CA PRO A 127 14.51 5.16 27.63
C PRO A 127 13.98 4.88 26.22
N TRP A 128 14.86 4.43 25.32
CA TRP A 128 14.48 4.11 23.93
C TRP A 128 13.35 3.07 23.85
N SER A 129 13.36 2.05 24.71
CA SER A 129 12.34 1.00 24.75
C SER A 129 10.94 1.54 25.05
N GLU A 130 10.81 2.52 25.94
CA GLU A 130 9.53 3.14 26.29
C GLU A 130 9.03 4.02 25.14
N ARG A 131 9.92 4.80 24.52
CA ARG A 131 9.59 5.62 23.35
C ARG A 131 9.14 4.75 22.18
N TYR A 132 9.82 3.62 21.96
CA TYR A 132 9.47 2.70 20.90
C TYR A 132 8.15 1.96 21.17
N ALA A 133 7.87 1.62 22.43
CA ALA A 133 6.60 0.99 22.82
C ALA A 133 5.38 1.90 22.56
N ASN A 134 5.55 3.22 22.60
CA ASN A 134 4.47 4.17 22.25
C ASN A 134 4.01 4.04 20.78
N LEU A 135 4.79 3.37 19.92
CA LEU A 135 4.40 3.08 18.54
C LEU A 135 3.43 1.90 18.42
N GLU A 136 3.23 1.11 19.47
CA GLU A 136 2.41 -0.11 19.42
C GLU A 136 0.97 0.19 18.98
N ASP A 137 0.32 1.15 19.64
CA ASP A 137 -1.07 1.50 19.32
C ASP A 137 -1.22 1.99 17.87
N VAL A 138 -0.32 2.87 17.41
CA VAL A 138 -0.39 3.38 16.03
C VAL A 138 -0.08 2.27 15.02
N ALA A 139 0.80 1.31 15.33
CA ALA A 139 1.07 0.16 14.49
C ALA A 139 -0.16 -0.77 14.40
N THR A 140 -0.78 -1.12 15.52
CA THR A 140 -1.97 -1.97 15.58
C THR A 140 -3.17 -1.33 14.86
N ARG A 141 -3.41 -0.04 15.08
CA ARG A 141 -4.45 0.69 14.32
C ARG A 141 -4.15 0.73 12.83
N GLY A 142 -2.88 0.85 12.45
CA GLY A 142 -2.44 0.79 11.06
C GLY A 142 -2.83 -0.54 10.40
N ALA A 143 -2.52 -1.65 11.05
CA ALA A 143 -2.90 -2.98 10.59
C ALA A 143 -4.42 -3.12 10.45
N ALA A 144 -5.19 -2.67 11.45
CA ALA A 144 -6.66 -2.73 11.39
C ALA A 144 -7.24 -1.93 10.20
N LEU A 145 -6.68 -0.75 9.92
CA LEU A 145 -7.08 0.05 8.76
C LEU A 145 -6.72 -0.63 7.43
N VAL A 146 -5.59 -1.35 7.36
CA VAL A 146 -5.27 -2.17 6.18
C VAL A 146 -6.31 -3.28 6.01
N ALA A 147 -6.64 -4.01 7.06
CA ALA A 147 -7.66 -5.06 7.00
C ALA A 147 -9.01 -4.50 6.48
N ASP A 148 -9.46 -3.36 7.01
CA ASP A 148 -10.68 -2.69 6.57
C ASP A 148 -10.63 -2.30 5.08
N LEU A 149 -9.49 -1.82 4.57
CA LEU A 149 -9.31 -1.48 3.16
C LEU A 149 -9.40 -2.71 2.26
N LEU A 150 -8.84 -3.85 2.69
CA LEU A 150 -8.89 -5.10 1.93
C LEU A 150 -10.30 -5.67 1.83
N VAL A 151 -11.14 -5.46 2.84
CA VAL A 151 -12.57 -5.82 2.78
C VAL A 151 -13.27 -5.00 1.70
N ILE A 152 -13.11 -3.67 1.71
CA ILE A 152 -13.71 -2.80 0.68
C ILE A 152 -13.20 -3.17 -0.71
N GLN A 153 -11.91 -3.49 -0.86
CA GLN A 153 -11.32 -3.89 -2.12
C GLN A 153 -11.94 -5.16 -2.70
N ALA A 154 -12.14 -6.18 -1.86
CA ALA A 154 -12.72 -7.45 -2.27
C ALA A 154 -14.16 -7.25 -2.79
N ASP A 155 -14.94 -6.41 -2.12
CA ASP A 155 -16.30 -6.06 -2.54
C ASP A 155 -16.29 -5.34 -3.90
N GLU A 156 -15.38 -4.38 -4.10
CA GLU A 156 -15.27 -3.60 -5.34
C GLU A 156 -14.81 -4.42 -6.55
N TRP A 157 -13.95 -5.42 -6.35
CA TRP A 157 -13.52 -6.35 -7.39
C TRP A 157 -14.59 -7.36 -7.77
N SER A 158 -15.38 -7.83 -6.80
CA SER A 158 -16.52 -8.70 -7.08
C SER A 158 -17.59 -8.01 -7.94
N ALA A 159 -17.73 -6.69 -7.79
CA ALA A 159 -18.75 -5.90 -8.48
C ALA A 159 -18.37 -5.45 -9.90
N ASN A 160 -17.08 -5.19 -10.18
CA ASN A 160 -16.67 -4.51 -11.42
C ASN A 160 -15.90 -5.38 -12.42
N GLY A 161 -15.54 -6.62 -12.07
CA GLY A 161 -14.59 -7.41 -12.86
C GLY A 161 -13.20 -6.78 -12.84
N SER A 162 -12.15 -7.59 -13.03
CA SER A 162 -10.74 -7.19 -12.87
C SER A 162 -10.35 -5.99 -13.76
N LEU A 163 -10.55 -4.78 -13.27
CA LEU A 163 -10.05 -3.52 -13.83
C LEU A 163 -8.58 -3.27 -13.44
N PHE A 164 -8.02 -4.15 -12.62
CA PHE A 164 -6.75 -3.97 -11.92
C PHE A 164 -5.64 -4.93 -12.36
N ASP A 165 -5.83 -5.67 -13.45
CA ASP A 165 -4.73 -6.33 -14.18
C ASP A 165 -3.88 -5.32 -14.97
N ALA A 166 -3.57 -4.17 -14.37
CA ALA A 166 -2.54 -3.30 -14.88
C ALA A 166 -1.20 -4.03 -14.67
N PRO A 167 -0.41 -4.27 -15.73
CA PRO A 167 0.86 -4.96 -15.60
C PRO A 167 1.75 -4.15 -14.65
N ILE A 168 2.29 -4.83 -13.63
CA ILE A 168 3.36 -4.28 -12.80
C ILE A 168 4.49 -3.88 -13.78
N PRO A 169 4.95 -2.62 -13.79
CA PRO A 169 6.02 -2.22 -14.69
C PRO A 169 7.23 -3.10 -14.42
N ASN A 170 7.58 -3.90 -15.43
CA ASN A 170 8.68 -4.84 -15.38
C ASN A 170 9.97 -4.04 -15.19
N THR A 171 10.60 -4.10 -14.03
CA THR A 171 11.83 -3.38 -13.71
C THR A 171 13.07 -3.93 -14.44
N ASN A 172 12.90 -4.87 -15.36
CA ASN A 172 13.94 -5.31 -16.30
C ASN A 172 13.98 -4.47 -17.58
N ALA A 173 13.78 -3.16 -17.48
CA ALA A 173 14.24 -2.25 -18.51
C ALA A 173 15.77 -2.17 -18.41
N THR A 174 16.43 -3.04 -19.18
CA THR A 174 17.86 -3.02 -19.46
C THR A 174 18.30 -1.58 -19.72
N ALA A 175 19.11 -1.05 -18.81
CA ALA A 175 19.82 0.20 -19.03
C ALA A 175 20.76 0.00 -20.23
N THR A 176 20.33 0.37 -21.43
CA THR A 176 21.22 0.58 -22.55
C THR A 176 21.99 1.88 -22.27
N SER A 177 23.10 1.72 -21.56
CA SER A 177 24.15 2.72 -21.44
C SER A 177 24.79 2.90 -22.82
N SER A 178 24.34 3.90 -23.58
CA SER A 178 25.12 4.45 -24.69
C SER A 178 26.28 5.24 -24.10
N ILE A 179 27.46 4.64 -24.06
CA ILE A 179 28.72 5.36 -23.84
C ILE A 179 29.07 6.01 -25.18
N GLU A 180 28.89 7.34 -25.27
CA GLU A 180 29.53 8.14 -26.30
C GLU A 180 31.03 8.21 -25.97
N THR A 181 31.87 7.60 -26.80
CA THR A 181 33.31 7.80 -26.82
C THR A 181 33.63 9.16 -27.45
N VAL A 182 34.46 9.93 -26.74
CA VAL A 182 35.17 11.15 -27.18
C VAL A 182 36.11 10.82 -28.34
#